data_AF-A0A139TQX1-F1
#
_entry.id   AF-A0A139TQX1-F1
#
_cell.length_a   1.000
_cell.length_b   1.000
_cell.length_c   1.000
_cell.angle_alpha   90.00
_cell.angle_beta   90.00
_cell.angle_gamma   90.00
#
_symmetry.space_group_name_H-M   'P 1'
#
loop_
_entity.id
_entity.type
_entity.pdbx_description
1 polymer ?
#
loop_
_entity_poly.entity_id
_entity_poly.type
_entity_poly.pdbx_seq_one_letter_code
_entity_poly.pdbx_strand_id
1 'polypeptide(L)'
;MQKITLTVLAALAGLCATLLHAAPSIEKEEEQLDRKGTAFLLTRHTVNLGNGKINYRTLTHLHDNKPVQQEWGDFRFGIEYWRAPNTPGSWSPVSFLTVVGRDGKTLLDRKAAEKIDAVENGNMEMAVFTFRPENSVLDVRIAQFKDRPDWLFVKVVYPGQLHEVWASPVHGYGKPELESQFALKEGDGKKPCGKPDWILTKTTGGNGVMNFNRYAYREFGTFIVFEKESLQQIRIHGDDIKFELKPKSDSFSFAVSCFKDRNPEEVRPEFFNVTVPEVENFLKSVDWNPVPDRKTFSRLADKIRKNISILKRNGGHVADFEKKMNELETDFAEVPSFEILATLRELNTQITNKYLENL
;
A
#
# COMPACT_ATOMS: atom_id res chain seq x y z
N MET A 1 54.89 -9.09 8.75
CA MET A 1 53.77 -8.17 8.99
C MET A 1 52.98 -8.03 7.70
N GLN A 2 51.64 -7.92 7.77
CA GLN A 2 50.63 -7.93 6.68
C GLN A 2 49.93 -9.27 6.41
N LYS A 3 49.04 -9.65 7.33
CA LYS A 3 47.90 -10.57 7.10
C LYS A 3 46.71 -10.25 8.03
N ILE A 4 46.53 -8.98 8.40
CA ILE A 4 45.45 -8.55 9.32
C ILE A 4 44.41 -7.66 8.63
N THR A 5 44.72 -7.09 7.46
CA THR A 5 43.85 -6.09 6.82
C THR A 5 42.66 -6.67 6.04
N LEU A 6 42.68 -7.96 5.66
CA LEU A 6 41.63 -8.53 4.80
C LEU A 6 40.45 -9.17 5.57
N THR A 7 40.62 -9.45 6.86
CA THR A 7 39.60 -10.17 7.65
C THR A 7 38.57 -9.21 8.27
N VAL A 8 38.90 -7.92 8.42
CA VAL A 8 37.99 -6.94 9.01
C VAL A 8 36.93 -6.46 7.99
N LEU A 9 37.26 -6.35 6.70
CA LEU A 9 36.26 -6.00 5.67
C LEU A 9 35.25 -7.14 5.41
N ALA A 10 35.67 -8.40 5.48
CA ALA A 10 34.75 -9.53 5.33
C ALA A 10 33.79 -9.69 6.53
N ALA A 11 34.22 -9.31 7.73
CA ALA A 11 33.38 -9.34 8.93
C ALA A 11 32.36 -8.19 8.98
N LEU A 12 32.64 -7.03 8.35
CA LEU A 12 31.69 -5.92 8.22
C LEU A 12 30.68 -6.12 7.08
N ALA A 13 31.06 -6.81 6.00
CA ALA A 13 30.12 -7.20 4.93
C ALA A 13 29.19 -8.35 5.37
N GLY A 14 29.64 -9.20 6.31
CA GLY A 14 28.89 -10.36 6.81
C GLY A 14 27.83 -10.06 7.89
N LEU A 15 27.67 -8.81 8.33
CA LEU A 15 26.71 -8.41 9.38
C LEU A 15 25.56 -7.53 8.90
N CYS A 16 25.48 -7.22 7.59
CA CYS A 16 24.42 -6.39 6.99
C CYS A 16 23.42 -7.17 6.12
N ALA A 17 23.46 -8.51 6.10
CA ALA A 17 22.44 -9.35 5.46
C ALA A 17 21.37 -9.83 6.46
N THR A 18 21.09 -9.06 7.51
CA THR A 18 19.70 -9.04 7.97
C THR A 18 18.92 -8.42 6.83
N LEU A 19 17.82 -9.06 6.40
CA LEU A 19 16.80 -8.41 5.58
C LEU A 19 16.35 -7.16 6.33
N LEU A 20 17.08 -6.06 6.15
CA LEU A 20 16.66 -4.71 6.45
C LEU A 20 15.44 -4.55 5.57
N HIS A 21 14.27 -4.82 6.14
CA HIS A 21 13.03 -4.28 5.63
C HIS A 21 13.30 -2.78 5.62
N ALA A 22 13.48 -2.23 4.42
CA ALA A 22 13.67 -0.81 4.26
C ALA A 22 12.47 -0.16 4.94
N ALA A 23 12.72 0.83 5.81
CA ALA A 23 11.63 1.59 6.41
C ALA A 23 10.71 2.10 5.29
N PRO A 24 9.40 2.20 5.53
CA PRO A 24 8.49 2.61 4.48
C PRO A 24 8.92 3.99 3.97
N SER A 25 8.99 4.14 2.65
CA SER A 25 9.54 5.31 1.99
C SER A 25 8.59 5.82 0.92
N ILE A 26 8.68 7.12 0.65
CA ILE A 26 7.89 7.78 -0.39
C ILE A 26 8.88 8.41 -1.35
N GLU A 27 8.88 7.95 -2.59
CA GLU A 27 9.58 8.57 -3.70
C GLU A 27 8.59 9.43 -4.48
N LYS A 28 9.02 10.61 -4.91
CA LYS A 28 8.22 11.54 -5.70
C LYS A 28 9.00 11.95 -6.94
N GLU A 29 8.40 11.74 -8.10
CA GLU A 29 8.91 12.20 -9.39
C GLU A 29 7.91 13.16 -10.04
N GLU A 30 8.43 14.23 -10.63
CA GLU A 30 7.64 15.24 -11.34
C GLU A 30 8.19 15.45 -12.75
N GLU A 31 7.28 15.50 -13.71
CA GLU A 31 7.59 15.63 -15.13
C GLU A 31 6.60 16.63 -15.74
N GLN A 32 7.08 17.63 -16.45
CA GLN A 32 6.22 18.53 -17.22
C GLN A 32 5.91 17.91 -18.58
N LEU A 33 4.64 17.93 -18.97
CA LEU A 33 4.16 17.40 -20.23
C LEU A 33 3.41 18.49 -21.00
N ASP A 34 3.64 18.60 -22.30
CA ASP A 34 2.76 19.35 -23.19
C ASP A 34 1.79 18.37 -23.87
N ARG A 35 0.48 18.63 -23.79
CA ARG A 35 -0.50 17.98 -24.66
C ARG A 35 -1.30 19.02 -25.39
N LYS A 36 -1.19 19.01 -26.72
CA LYS A 36 -1.93 19.88 -27.64
C LYS A 36 -1.76 21.37 -27.28
N GLY A 37 -0.55 21.78 -26.87
CA GLY A 37 -0.23 23.16 -26.50
C GLY A 37 -0.69 23.57 -25.11
N THR A 38 -1.13 22.61 -24.28
CA THR A 38 -1.43 22.84 -22.86
C THR A 38 -0.38 22.15 -22.00
N ALA A 39 0.23 22.88 -21.08
CA ALA A 39 1.21 22.35 -20.14
C ALA A 39 0.53 21.69 -18.93
N PHE A 40 1.03 20.51 -18.57
CA PHE A 40 0.58 19.68 -17.47
C PHE A 40 1.75 19.28 -16.59
N LEU A 41 1.48 19.03 -15.32
CA LEU A 41 2.42 18.41 -14.39
C LEU A 41 2.00 16.97 -14.16
N LEU A 42 2.88 16.04 -14.47
CA LEU A 42 2.73 14.64 -14.11
C LEU A 42 3.51 14.37 -12.84
N THR A 43 2.81 14.02 -11.78
CA THR A 43 3.40 13.61 -10.50
C THR A 43 3.22 12.12 -10.30
N ARG A 44 4.29 11.42 -9.95
CA ARG A 44 4.30 10.00 -9.58
C ARG A 44 4.82 9.88 -8.15
N HIS A 45 4.03 9.25 -7.29
CA HIS A 45 4.45 8.83 -5.97
C HIS A 45 4.56 7.32 -5.94
N THR A 46 5.72 6.83 -5.49
CA THR A 46 5.96 5.42 -5.23
C THR A 46 6.12 5.26 -3.73
N VAL A 47 5.18 4.61 -3.07
CA VAL A 47 5.27 4.30 -1.65
C VAL A 47 5.73 2.85 -1.49
N ASN A 48 6.93 2.65 -0.96
CA ASN A 48 7.45 1.33 -0.65
C ASN A 48 6.93 0.91 0.73
N LEU A 49 6.29 -0.26 0.81
CA LEU A 49 5.64 -0.77 2.01
C LEU A 49 5.93 -2.27 2.18
N GLY A 50 6.79 -2.62 3.14
CA GLY A 50 7.36 -3.95 3.32
C GLY A 50 7.84 -4.59 2.01
N ASN A 51 7.13 -5.60 1.50
CA ASN A 51 7.47 -6.29 0.24
C ASN A 51 6.62 -5.85 -0.97
N GLY A 52 5.87 -4.76 -0.85
CA GLY A 52 5.03 -4.19 -1.91
C GLY A 52 5.36 -2.73 -2.23
N LYS A 53 4.76 -2.26 -3.32
CA LYS A 53 4.77 -0.85 -3.72
C LYS A 53 3.36 -0.38 -4.01
N ILE A 54 3.08 0.86 -3.64
CA ILE A 54 1.85 1.56 -4.02
C ILE A 54 2.23 2.64 -5.02
N ASN A 55 1.63 2.58 -6.20
CA ASN A 55 1.86 3.52 -7.28
C ASN A 55 0.70 4.50 -7.36
N TYR A 56 1.00 5.78 -7.14
CA TYR A 56 0.02 6.85 -7.23
C TYR A 56 0.46 7.91 -8.24
N ARG A 57 -0.27 7.98 -9.35
CA ARG A 57 0.01 8.88 -10.49
C ARG A 57 -1.11 9.87 -10.67
N THR A 58 -0.76 11.14 -10.82
CA THR A 58 -1.70 12.21 -11.18
C THR A 58 -1.14 13.12 -12.25
N LEU A 59 -1.96 13.43 -13.24
CA LEU A 59 -1.75 14.55 -14.15
C LEU A 59 -2.57 15.74 -13.66
N THR A 60 -1.95 16.90 -13.48
CA THR A 60 -2.64 18.15 -13.13
C THR A 60 -2.33 19.25 -14.14
N HIS A 61 -3.23 20.22 -14.28
CA HIS A 61 -2.93 21.46 -14.99
C HIS A 61 -1.88 22.25 -14.22
N LEU A 62 -0.87 22.77 -14.94
CA LEU A 62 0.27 23.45 -14.31
C LEU A 62 -0.13 24.75 -13.58
N HIS A 63 -1.25 25.37 -13.99
CA HIS A 63 -1.67 26.69 -13.49
C HIS A 63 -2.66 26.66 -12.33
N ASP A 64 -3.52 25.64 -12.24
CA ASP A 64 -4.56 25.56 -11.19
C ASP A 64 -4.55 24.24 -10.40
N ASN A 65 -3.58 23.38 -10.69
CA ASN A 65 -3.35 22.09 -10.02
C ASN A 65 -4.58 21.16 -10.00
N LYS A 66 -5.55 21.38 -10.89
CA LYS A 66 -6.71 20.50 -11.01
C LYS A 66 -6.30 19.20 -11.70
N PRO A 67 -6.71 18.03 -11.18
CA PRO A 67 -6.51 16.76 -11.87
C PRO A 67 -7.15 16.76 -13.25
N VAL A 68 -6.47 16.13 -14.18
CA VAL A 68 -6.89 15.94 -15.55
C VAL A 68 -7.24 14.48 -15.73
N GLN A 69 -8.38 14.22 -16.37
CA GLN A 69 -8.88 12.88 -16.63
C GLN A 69 -9.46 12.79 -18.02
N GLN A 70 -8.62 13.02 -19.02
CA GLN A 70 -9.05 13.05 -20.42
C GLN A 70 -8.71 11.75 -21.14
N GLU A 71 -7.61 11.12 -20.75
CA GLU A 71 -7.05 9.95 -21.42
C GLU A 71 -6.69 8.85 -20.41
N TRP A 72 -6.61 7.61 -20.91
CA TRP A 72 -6.24 6.48 -20.08
C TRP A 72 -4.86 6.69 -19.44
N GLY A 73 -4.83 6.54 -18.11
CA GLY A 73 -3.63 6.65 -17.32
C GLY A 73 -3.34 8.04 -16.76
N ASP A 74 -4.08 9.09 -17.10
CA ASP A 74 -3.89 10.41 -16.48
C ASP A 74 -3.98 10.37 -14.96
N PHE A 75 -4.79 9.44 -14.45
CA PHE A 75 -4.84 9.06 -13.05
C PHE A 75 -4.59 7.55 -12.92
N ARG A 76 -3.71 7.16 -11.99
CA ARG A 76 -3.50 5.74 -11.66
C ARG A 76 -3.32 5.58 -10.15
N PHE A 77 -4.07 4.65 -9.58
CA PHE A 77 -3.90 4.20 -8.21
C PHE A 77 -3.76 2.69 -8.25
N GLY A 78 -2.55 2.19 -8.00
CA GLY A 78 -2.20 0.80 -8.22
C GLY A 78 -1.31 0.24 -7.14
N ILE A 79 -1.17 -1.09 -7.14
CA ILE A 79 -0.20 -1.77 -6.27
C ILE A 79 0.64 -2.75 -7.08
N GLU A 80 1.91 -2.85 -6.72
CA GLU A 80 2.81 -3.92 -7.14
C GLU A 80 3.11 -4.75 -5.90
N TYR A 81 2.50 -5.94 -5.84
CA TYR A 81 2.52 -6.76 -4.65
C TYR A 81 2.82 -8.21 -5.01
N TRP A 82 3.90 -8.75 -4.44
CA TRP A 82 4.46 -10.10 -4.63
C TRP A 82 4.87 -10.52 -6.05
N ARG A 83 4.07 -10.22 -7.06
CA ARG A 83 4.36 -10.62 -8.45
C ARG A 83 4.83 -9.44 -9.28
N ALA A 84 5.54 -9.76 -10.35
CA ALA A 84 5.93 -8.78 -11.34
C ALA A 84 4.68 -8.04 -11.88
N PRO A 85 4.79 -6.73 -12.18
CA PRO A 85 3.67 -5.94 -12.68
C PRO A 85 3.07 -6.56 -13.94
N ASN A 86 1.75 -6.41 -14.10
CA ASN A 86 0.99 -6.87 -15.28
C ASN A 86 1.04 -8.39 -15.54
N THR A 87 1.35 -9.19 -14.52
CA THR A 87 1.24 -10.65 -14.61
C THR A 87 -0.16 -11.12 -14.21
N PRO A 88 -0.77 -12.12 -14.88
CA PRO A 88 -2.01 -12.73 -14.42
C PRO A 88 -1.91 -13.18 -12.97
N GLY A 89 -2.98 -13.03 -12.17
CA GLY A 89 -2.97 -13.38 -10.75
C GLY A 89 -2.20 -12.40 -9.84
N SER A 90 -1.91 -11.20 -10.34
CA SER A 90 -1.47 -10.06 -9.54
C SER A 90 -2.60 -9.03 -9.37
N TRP A 91 -2.39 -8.02 -8.54
CA TRP A 91 -3.28 -6.88 -8.41
C TRP A 91 -2.89 -5.76 -9.38
N SER A 92 -3.86 -4.96 -9.84
CA SER A 92 -3.60 -3.98 -10.89
C SER A 92 -2.57 -2.92 -10.46
N PRO A 93 -1.43 -2.79 -11.16
CA PRO A 93 -0.42 -1.78 -10.82
C PRO A 93 -0.82 -0.36 -11.21
N VAL A 94 -2.00 -0.19 -11.84
CA VAL A 94 -2.47 1.09 -12.37
C VAL A 94 -3.91 1.44 -11.98
N SER A 95 -4.74 0.46 -11.60
CA SER A 95 -6.17 0.66 -11.31
C SER A 95 -6.66 -0.30 -10.22
N PHE A 96 -5.83 -0.51 -9.20
CA PHE A 96 -6.15 -1.40 -8.07
C PHE A 96 -7.40 -0.95 -7.34
N LEU A 97 -7.47 0.32 -6.93
CA LEU A 97 -8.51 0.84 -6.05
C LEU A 97 -9.37 1.87 -6.77
N THR A 98 -10.68 1.78 -6.59
CA THR A 98 -11.63 2.84 -6.93
C THR A 98 -12.54 3.07 -5.72
N VAL A 99 -12.81 4.33 -5.39
CA VAL A 99 -13.74 4.69 -4.32
C VAL A 99 -14.83 5.56 -4.92
N VAL A 100 -16.09 5.18 -4.75
CA VAL A 100 -17.24 5.81 -5.40
C VAL A 100 -18.13 6.48 -4.35
N GLY A 101 -18.49 7.74 -4.60
CA GLY A 101 -19.45 8.49 -3.78
C GLY A 101 -20.89 8.18 -4.17
N ARG A 102 -21.87 8.66 -3.38
CA ARG A 102 -23.31 8.40 -3.67
C ARG A 102 -23.80 8.99 -4.99
N ASP A 103 -23.11 9.98 -5.53
CA ASP A 103 -23.37 10.53 -6.87
C ASP A 103 -22.92 9.58 -8.01
N GLY A 104 -22.36 8.42 -7.66
CA GLY A 104 -21.94 7.39 -8.61
C GLY A 104 -20.63 7.68 -9.32
N LYS A 105 -19.90 8.73 -8.92
CA LYS A 105 -18.61 9.09 -9.51
C LYS A 105 -17.45 8.72 -8.57
N THR A 106 -16.29 8.45 -9.16
CA THR A 106 -15.07 8.16 -8.42
C THR A 106 -14.61 9.39 -7.62
N LEU A 107 -14.23 9.19 -6.36
CA LEU A 107 -13.74 10.21 -5.44
C LEU A 107 -12.24 10.49 -5.61
N LEU A 108 -11.44 9.43 -5.79
CA LEU A 108 -9.99 9.51 -6.01
C LEU A 108 -9.63 10.38 -7.23
N ASP A 109 -10.53 10.39 -8.19
CA ASP A 109 -10.40 11.03 -9.49
C ASP A 109 -10.64 12.55 -9.47
N ARG A 110 -11.30 13.07 -8.42
CA ARG A 110 -11.72 14.48 -8.38
C ARG A 110 -10.61 15.44 -7.98
N LYS A 111 -9.73 14.98 -7.09
CA LYS A 111 -8.69 15.77 -6.44
C LYS A 111 -7.47 14.90 -6.24
N ALA A 112 -6.29 15.44 -6.49
CA ALA A 112 -5.06 14.78 -6.08
C ALA A 112 -5.01 14.69 -4.54
N ALA A 113 -4.32 13.69 -4.00
CA ALA A 113 -4.03 13.58 -2.58
C ALA A 113 -3.40 14.88 -2.07
N GLU A 114 -3.99 15.46 -1.02
CA GLU A 114 -3.45 16.63 -0.32
C GLU A 114 -2.25 16.22 0.55
N LYS A 115 -2.26 14.97 1.03
CA LYS A 115 -1.22 14.40 1.88
C LYS A 115 -0.99 12.93 1.56
N ILE A 116 0.28 12.52 1.58
CA ILE A 116 0.70 11.13 1.50
C ILE A 116 1.71 10.91 2.61
N ASP A 117 1.36 10.09 3.59
CA ASP A 117 2.21 9.75 4.73
C ASP A 117 2.60 8.27 4.69
N ALA A 118 3.78 7.99 5.24
CA ALA A 118 4.25 6.63 5.51
C ALA A 118 4.48 6.47 7.02
N VAL A 119 3.89 5.44 7.57
CA VAL A 119 3.82 5.14 9.00
C VAL A 119 4.52 3.80 9.23
N GLU A 120 5.36 3.71 10.25
CA GLU A 120 5.83 2.45 10.80
C GLU A 120 5.53 2.47 12.30
N ASN A 121 4.78 1.48 12.78
CA ASN A 121 4.44 1.32 14.19
C ASN A 121 4.52 -0.16 14.57
N GLY A 122 5.55 -0.54 15.33
CA GLY A 122 5.81 -1.93 15.71
C GLY A 122 5.95 -2.87 14.50
N ASN A 123 4.99 -3.79 14.37
CA ASN A 123 4.93 -4.75 13.26
C ASN A 123 4.21 -4.22 12.02
N MET A 124 3.60 -3.04 12.09
CA MET A 124 2.82 -2.47 11.00
C MET A 124 3.64 -1.41 10.24
N GLU A 125 3.57 -1.48 8.92
CA GLU A 125 3.90 -0.39 8.02
C GLU A 125 2.60 0.03 7.33
N MET A 126 2.33 1.33 7.23
CA MET A 126 1.10 1.83 6.60
C MET A 126 1.35 3.08 5.76
N ALA A 127 0.80 3.11 4.56
CA ALA A 127 0.67 4.32 3.75
C ALA A 127 -0.71 4.95 3.98
N VAL A 128 -0.76 6.27 4.13
CA VAL A 128 -2.01 7.04 4.28
C VAL A 128 -2.08 8.06 3.18
N PHE A 129 -3.13 7.99 2.36
CA PHE A 129 -3.44 8.96 1.33
C PHE A 129 -4.69 9.73 1.77
N THR A 130 -4.58 11.05 1.91
CA THR A 130 -5.67 11.92 2.31
C THR A 130 -6.07 12.79 1.13
N PHE A 131 -7.34 12.69 0.74
CA PHE A 131 -7.95 13.44 -0.34
C PHE A 131 -9.07 14.31 0.20
N ARG A 132 -9.31 15.45 -0.47
CA ARG A 132 -10.47 16.32 -0.18
C ARG A 132 -11.28 16.55 -1.46
N PRO A 133 -11.98 15.51 -1.95
CA PRO A 133 -12.72 15.60 -3.20
C PRO A 133 -13.81 16.68 -3.18
N GLU A 134 -14.40 16.93 -2.01
CA GLU A 134 -15.47 17.91 -1.78
C GLU A 134 -15.37 18.49 -0.34
N ASN A 135 -16.50 18.66 0.35
CA ASN A 135 -16.56 19.17 1.73
C ASN A 135 -16.23 18.12 2.81
N SER A 136 -15.73 16.95 2.41
CA SER A 136 -15.33 15.87 3.31
C SER A 136 -13.95 15.34 2.93
N VAL A 137 -13.28 14.75 3.92
CA VAL A 137 -11.99 14.09 3.75
C VAL A 137 -12.22 12.61 3.43
N LEU A 138 -11.52 12.12 2.40
CA LEU A 138 -11.37 10.72 2.07
C LEU A 138 -9.97 10.29 2.50
N ASP A 139 -9.89 9.34 3.42
CA ASP A 139 -8.64 8.67 3.77
C ASP A 139 -8.62 7.27 3.15
N VAL A 140 -7.53 6.94 2.47
CA VAL A 140 -7.19 5.59 2.04
C VAL A 140 -5.93 5.17 2.79
N ARG A 141 -6.05 4.12 3.60
CA ARG A 141 -4.95 3.57 4.38
C ARG A 141 -4.63 2.17 3.88
N ILE A 142 -3.37 1.92 3.59
CA ILE A 142 -2.89 0.62 3.10
C ILE A 142 -1.78 0.18 4.02
N ALA A 143 -1.98 -0.94 4.72
CA ALA A 143 -1.07 -1.46 5.72
C ALA A 143 -0.54 -2.84 5.35
N GLN A 144 0.71 -3.09 5.71
CA GLN A 144 1.32 -4.41 5.74
C GLN A 144 1.85 -4.69 7.14
N PHE A 145 1.76 -5.96 7.55
CA PHE A 145 2.27 -6.41 8.84
C PHE A 145 3.41 -7.39 8.65
N LYS A 146 4.50 -7.21 9.40
CA LYS A 146 5.73 -8.03 9.32
C LYS A 146 5.46 -9.50 9.64
N ASP A 147 4.46 -9.80 10.47
CA ASP A 147 4.04 -11.16 10.81
C ASP A 147 2.99 -11.75 9.84
N ARG A 148 2.50 -10.94 8.90
CA ARG A 148 1.60 -11.33 7.79
C ARG A 148 2.08 -10.69 6.49
N PRO A 149 3.32 -11.00 6.04
CA PRO A 149 3.93 -10.37 4.86
C PRO A 149 3.21 -10.73 3.55
N ASP A 150 2.24 -11.64 3.63
CA ASP A 150 1.49 -12.20 2.51
C ASP A 150 0.18 -11.45 2.24
N TRP A 151 -0.17 -10.52 3.13
CA TRP A 151 -1.40 -9.75 3.05
C TRP A 151 -1.13 -8.24 3.02
N LEU A 152 -1.91 -7.55 2.19
CA LEU A 152 -2.12 -6.10 2.29
C LEU A 152 -3.51 -5.85 2.84
N PHE A 153 -3.61 -4.94 3.81
CA PHE A 153 -4.85 -4.54 4.45
C PHE A 153 -5.18 -3.13 3.98
N VAL A 154 -6.42 -2.89 3.60
CA VAL A 154 -6.89 -1.61 3.09
C VAL A 154 -8.07 -1.13 3.92
N LYS A 155 -8.04 0.15 4.30
CA LYS A 155 -9.13 0.87 4.95
C LYS A 155 -9.46 2.11 4.15
N VAL A 156 -10.73 2.25 3.84
CA VAL A 156 -11.30 3.46 3.25
C VAL A 156 -12.20 4.12 4.28
N VAL A 157 -12.06 5.43 4.44
CA VAL A 157 -12.91 6.25 5.31
C VAL A 157 -13.33 7.49 4.54
N TYR A 158 -14.64 7.67 4.35
CA TYR A 158 -15.22 8.85 3.72
C TYR A 158 -16.56 9.20 4.35
N PRO A 159 -16.57 10.12 5.35
CA PRO A 159 -17.80 10.59 6.01
C PRO A 159 -18.77 11.31 5.06
N GLY A 160 -18.33 11.69 3.86
CA GLY A 160 -19.16 12.30 2.81
C GLY A 160 -20.09 11.33 2.09
N GLN A 161 -20.49 10.22 2.74
CA GLN A 161 -21.35 9.16 2.22
C GLN A 161 -20.65 8.24 1.21
N LEU A 162 -19.84 7.31 1.72
CA LEU A 162 -19.22 6.25 0.94
C LEU A 162 -20.29 5.36 0.27
N HIS A 163 -20.18 5.13 -1.04
CA HIS A 163 -21.14 4.30 -1.77
C HIS A 163 -20.58 2.93 -2.14
N GLU A 164 -19.44 2.90 -2.82
CA GLU A 164 -18.80 1.67 -3.27
C GLU A 164 -17.28 1.76 -3.15
N VAL A 165 -16.64 0.62 -2.92
CA VAL A 165 -15.19 0.44 -2.96
C VAL A 165 -14.91 -0.68 -3.93
N TRP A 166 -14.06 -0.45 -4.93
CA TRP A 166 -13.70 -1.45 -5.92
C TRP A 166 -12.25 -1.87 -5.77
N ALA A 167 -12.00 -3.17 -5.94
CA ALA A 167 -10.66 -3.73 -6.01
C ALA A 167 -10.49 -4.51 -7.32
N SER A 168 -9.43 -4.21 -8.08
CA SER A 168 -9.22 -4.78 -9.42
C SER A 168 -7.93 -5.60 -9.50
N PRO A 169 -8.02 -6.92 -9.73
CA PRO A 169 -6.87 -7.73 -10.16
C PRO A 169 -6.40 -7.40 -11.59
N VAL A 170 -5.19 -7.81 -11.94
CA VAL A 170 -4.70 -7.84 -13.33
C VAL A 170 -5.33 -9.01 -14.07
N HIS A 171 -5.85 -8.73 -15.26
CA HIS A 171 -6.33 -9.74 -16.19
C HIS A 171 -5.39 -9.91 -17.38
N GLY A 172 -5.35 -11.13 -17.92
CA GLY A 172 -4.73 -11.35 -19.21
C GLY A 172 -5.66 -10.82 -20.30
N TYR A 173 -5.38 -9.63 -20.82
CA TYR A 173 -6.19 -9.04 -21.88
C TYR A 173 -6.25 -9.95 -23.12
N GLY A 174 -7.47 -10.13 -23.65
CA GLY A 174 -7.69 -10.55 -25.04
C GLY A 174 -7.31 -11.98 -25.41
N LYS A 175 -7.02 -12.88 -24.46
CA LYS A 175 -6.75 -14.29 -24.78
C LYS A 175 -8.04 -15.12 -24.64
N PRO A 176 -8.56 -15.72 -25.71
CA PRO A 176 -9.82 -16.48 -25.69
C PRO A 176 -9.77 -17.73 -24.81
N GLU A 177 -8.58 -18.20 -24.45
CA GLU A 177 -8.36 -19.33 -23.53
C GLU A 177 -8.55 -18.96 -22.05
N LEU A 178 -8.65 -17.68 -21.71
CA LEU A 178 -8.80 -17.21 -20.34
C LEU A 178 -10.28 -17.12 -19.95
N GLU A 179 -10.82 -18.18 -19.36
CA GLU A 179 -12.06 -18.07 -18.60
C GLU A 179 -11.73 -17.58 -17.18
N SER A 180 -11.97 -16.30 -16.96
CA SER A 180 -12.00 -15.66 -15.65
C SER A 180 -13.09 -16.28 -14.76
N GLN A 181 -12.69 -16.89 -13.64
CA GLN A 181 -13.59 -17.55 -12.68
C GLN A 181 -13.36 -17.00 -11.27
N PHE A 182 -14.41 -17.05 -10.46
CA PHE A 182 -14.30 -16.76 -9.04
C PHE A 182 -14.94 -17.89 -8.23
N ALA A 183 -14.41 -18.11 -7.04
CA ALA A 183 -15.02 -18.99 -6.06
C ALA A 183 -15.50 -18.16 -4.87
N LEU A 184 -16.68 -18.53 -4.40
CA LEU A 184 -17.18 -18.22 -3.07
C LEU A 184 -17.15 -19.50 -2.23
N LYS A 185 -17.46 -19.36 -0.94
CA LYS A 185 -17.56 -20.52 -0.04
C LYS A 185 -18.62 -21.53 -0.50
N GLU A 186 -19.66 -21.06 -1.16
CA GLU A 186 -20.80 -21.87 -1.63
C GLU A 186 -20.49 -22.65 -2.91
N GLY A 187 -19.47 -22.24 -3.66
CA GLY A 187 -19.15 -22.84 -4.95
C GLY A 187 -18.54 -21.84 -5.94
N ASP A 188 -18.35 -22.33 -7.15
CA ASP A 188 -17.80 -21.53 -8.25
C ASP A 188 -18.87 -20.68 -8.91
N GLY A 189 -18.50 -19.44 -9.18
CA GLY A 189 -19.19 -18.56 -10.10
C GLY A 189 -18.43 -18.48 -11.42
N LYS A 190 -19.18 -18.52 -12.53
CA LYS A 190 -18.64 -18.14 -13.83
C LYS A 190 -18.77 -16.63 -14.00
N LYS A 191 -17.84 -16.04 -14.75
CA LYS A 191 -17.94 -14.66 -15.24
C LYS A 191 -19.32 -14.45 -15.88
N PRO A 192 -20.16 -13.55 -15.35
CA PRO A 192 -21.36 -13.12 -16.06
C PRO A 192 -20.97 -12.18 -17.21
N CYS A 193 -21.59 -12.35 -18.38
CA CYS A 193 -21.49 -11.37 -19.46
C CYS A 193 -22.27 -10.11 -19.08
N GLY A 194 -21.68 -8.93 -19.25
CA GLY A 194 -22.30 -7.65 -18.91
C GLY A 194 -22.20 -7.28 -17.42
N LYS A 195 -23.08 -6.39 -16.96
CA LYS A 195 -23.13 -5.90 -15.57
C LYS A 195 -24.23 -6.67 -14.81
N PRO A 196 -23.89 -7.74 -14.07
CA PRO A 196 -24.85 -8.54 -13.31
C PRO A 196 -25.47 -7.74 -12.17
N ASP A 197 -26.56 -8.26 -11.63
CA ASP A 197 -27.18 -7.72 -10.43
C ASP A 197 -26.27 -7.88 -9.21
N TRP A 198 -26.49 -7.01 -8.22
CA TRP A 198 -25.82 -7.10 -6.93
C TRP A 198 -26.20 -8.38 -6.18
N ILE A 199 -25.20 -9.08 -5.66
CA ILE A 199 -25.41 -10.23 -4.78
C ILE A 199 -25.49 -9.72 -3.34
N LEU A 200 -26.54 -10.12 -2.61
CA LEU A 200 -26.69 -9.79 -1.19
C LEU A 200 -25.70 -10.62 -0.36
N THR A 201 -24.98 -10.00 0.57
CA THR A 201 -24.05 -10.76 1.44
C THR A 201 -24.75 -11.78 2.34
N LYS A 202 -26.05 -11.58 2.61
CA LYS A 202 -26.87 -12.56 3.37
C LYS A 202 -27.07 -13.87 2.63
N THR A 203 -26.98 -13.88 1.29
CA THR A 203 -27.09 -15.11 0.49
C THR A 203 -25.75 -15.80 0.28
N THR A 204 -24.64 -15.15 0.65
CA THR A 204 -23.29 -15.75 0.67
C THR A 204 -22.93 -16.14 2.11
N GLY A 205 -22.67 -17.40 2.36
CA GLY A 205 -22.13 -17.92 3.61
C GLY A 205 -20.72 -17.41 3.92
N GLY A 206 -19.90 -17.07 2.91
CA GLY A 206 -18.53 -16.57 3.07
C GLY A 206 -18.35 -15.04 3.11
N ASN A 207 -17.11 -14.62 3.41
CA ASN A 207 -16.62 -13.24 3.48
C ASN A 207 -15.23 -13.07 2.82
N GLY A 208 -14.92 -14.01 1.93
CA GLY A 208 -13.78 -13.95 1.06
C GLY A 208 -14.18 -14.38 -0.35
N VAL A 209 -13.43 -13.91 -1.32
CA VAL A 209 -13.56 -14.30 -2.72
C VAL A 209 -12.20 -14.67 -3.24
N MET A 210 -12.17 -15.75 -3.99
CA MET A 210 -10.98 -16.25 -4.66
C MET A 210 -11.18 -16.07 -6.16
N ASN A 211 -10.24 -15.45 -6.86
CA ASN A 211 -10.31 -15.21 -8.30
C ASN A 211 -9.11 -15.85 -9.01
N PHE A 212 -9.36 -16.51 -10.14
CA PHE A 212 -8.34 -17.20 -10.93
C PHE A 212 -8.74 -17.32 -12.41
N ASN A 213 -7.74 -17.49 -13.27
CA ASN A 213 -7.96 -17.73 -14.69
C ASN A 213 -7.88 -19.22 -14.99
N ARG A 214 -8.93 -19.77 -15.60
CA ARG A 214 -8.94 -21.15 -16.05
C ARG A 214 -8.08 -21.27 -17.32
N TYR A 215 -7.32 -22.37 -17.40
CA TYR A 215 -6.60 -22.91 -18.57
C TYR A 215 -5.17 -22.42 -18.85
N ALA A 216 -4.84 -21.13 -18.72
CA ALA A 216 -3.47 -20.70 -19.01
C ALA A 216 -2.54 -20.70 -17.78
N TYR A 217 -3.10 -20.40 -16.60
CA TYR A 217 -2.33 -20.06 -15.40
C TYR A 217 -3.16 -20.26 -14.11
N ARG A 218 -3.66 -21.47 -13.87
CA ARG A 218 -4.59 -21.70 -12.75
C ARG A 218 -3.94 -21.42 -11.41
N GLU A 219 -2.66 -21.72 -11.29
CA GLU A 219 -1.81 -21.41 -10.15
C GLU A 219 -1.68 -19.90 -9.85
N PHE A 220 -2.16 -19.03 -10.75
CA PHE A 220 -2.11 -17.58 -10.60
C PHE A 220 -3.51 -17.03 -10.33
N GLY A 221 -3.73 -16.59 -9.09
CA GLY A 221 -4.98 -16.02 -8.64
C GLY A 221 -4.80 -15.01 -7.51
N THR A 222 -5.91 -14.36 -7.17
CA THR A 222 -5.98 -13.30 -6.15
C THR A 222 -7.02 -13.65 -5.09
N PHE A 223 -6.77 -13.22 -3.86
CA PHE A 223 -7.68 -13.36 -2.72
C PHE A 223 -8.13 -11.99 -2.25
N ILE A 224 -9.42 -11.86 -1.98
CA ILE A 224 -9.95 -10.72 -1.22
C ILE A 224 -10.74 -11.24 -0.03
N VAL A 225 -10.51 -10.66 1.14
CA VAL A 225 -11.23 -10.93 2.39
C VAL A 225 -11.78 -9.62 2.92
N PHE A 226 -13.01 -9.60 3.40
CA PHE A 226 -13.64 -8.38 3.92
C PHE A 226 -14.43 -8.67 5.19
N GLU A 227 -14.71 -7.61 5.95
CA GLU A 227 -15.58 -7.66 7.11
C GLU A 227 -17.03 -7.91 6.66
N LYS A 228 -17.56 -9.10 6.96
CA LYS A 228 -18.91 -9.49 6.50
C LYS A 228 -19.99 -8.54 6.99
N GLU A 229 -19.85 -8.12 8.25
CA GLU A 229 -20.82 -7.26 8.92
C GLU A 229 -20.84 -5.85 8.34
N SER A 230 -19.72 -5.38 7.80
CA SER A 230 -19.55 -4.05 7.21
C SER A 230 -19.97 -4.00 5.73
N LEU A 231 -20.18 -5.14 5.08
CA LEU A 231 -20.55 -5.24 3.66
C LEU A 231 -22.06 -5.49 3.45
N GLN A 232 -22.71 -4.63 2.66
CA GLN A 232 -24.11 -4.76 2.29
C GLN A 232 -24.30 -5.71 1.10
N GLN A 233 -23.56 -5.45 0.02
CA GLN A 233 -23.67 -6.15 -1.26
C GLN A 233 -22.28 -6.31 -1.87
N ILE A 234 -22.12 -7.38 -2.63
CA ILE A 234 -20.97 -7.59 -3.49
C ILE A 234 -21.45 -7.78 -4.92
N ARG A 235 -20.71 -7.22 -5.86
CA ARG A 235 -20.86 -7.52 -7.28
C ARG A 235 -19.49 -7.89 -7.84
N ILE A 236 -19.45 -8.99 -8.56
CA ILE A 236 -18.24 -9.49 -9.22
C ILE A 236 -18.57 -9.50 -10.70
N HIS A 237 -17.94 -8.60 -11.47
CA HIS A 237 -18.26 -8.45 -12.88
C HIS A 237 -17.13 -7.84 -13.69
N GLY A 238 -17.35 -7.78 -15.01
CA GLY A 238 -16.56 -7.01 -15.95
C GLY A 238 -15.83 -7.86 -16.99
N ASP A 239 -15.41 -7.19 -18.06
CA ASP A 239 -14.42 -7.75 -18.99
C ASP A 239 -13.07 -7.99 -18.29
N ASP A 240 -12.78 -7.11 -17.34
CA ASP A 240 -11.83 -7.25 -16.24
C ASP A 240 -12.63 -7.66 -14.98
N ILE A 241 -12.40 -8.80 -14.33
CA ILE A 241 -13.04 -9.09 -13.03
C ILE A 241 -12.68 -7.96 -12.05
N LYS A 242 -13.71 -7.25 -11.58
CA LYS A 242 -13.64 -6.24 -10.53
C LYS A 242 -14.48 -6.70 -9.35
N PHE A 243 -13.95 -6.52 -8.15
CA PHE A 243 -14.71 -6.71 -6.92
C PHE A 243 -15.32 -5.38 -6.54
N GLU A 244 -16.62 -5.23 -6.74
CA GLU A 244 -17.35 -4.06 -6.30
C GLU A 244 -18.03 -4.36 -4.98
N LEU A 245 -17.63 -3.63 -3.94
CA LEU A 245 -18.03 -3.83 -2.56
C LEU A 245 -18.87 -2.63 -2.15
N LYS A 246 -20.09 -2.87 -1.69
CA LYS A 246 -21.00 -1.84 -1.22
C LYS A 246 -21.05 -1.82 0.31
N PRO A 247 -20.38 -0.86 0.98
CA PRO A 247 -20.34 -0.82 2.44
C PRO A 247 -21.68 -0.45 3.05
N LYS A 248 -21.89 -0.80 4.33
CA LYS A 248 -23.03 -0.34 5.12
C LYS A 248 -22.79 1.00 5.82
N SER A 249 -21.55 1.46 5.85
CA SER A 249 -21.13 2.65 6.58
C SER A 249 -20.14 3.47 5.75
N ASP A 250 -19.80 4.65 6.27
CA ASP A 250 -18.82 5.56 5.68
C ASP A 250 -17.37 5.10 5.83
N SER A 251 -17.16 3.90 6.37
CA SER A 251 -15.87 3.24 6.40
C SER A 251 -15.98 1.77 6.00
N PHE A 252 -14.94 1.28 5.33
CA PHE A 252 -14.87 -0.10 4.89
C PHE A 252 -13.43 -0.60 4.88
N SER A 253 -13.23 -1.83 5.36
CA SER A 253 -11.93 -2.49 5.37
C SER A 253 -11.99 -3.81 4.60
N PHE A 254 -10.90 -4.12 3.91
CA PHE A 254 -10.69 -5.40 3.24
C PHE A 254 -9.20 -5.73 3.21
N ALA A 255 -8.86 -6.98 2.95
CA ALA A 255 -7.52 -7.48 2.81
C ALA A 255 -7.36 -8.20 1.47
N VAL A 256 -6.17 -8.11 0.88
CA VAL A 256 -5.87 -8.71 -0.41
C VAL A 256 -4.57 -9.51 -0.38
N SER A 257 -4.54 -10.59 -1.15
CA SER A 257 -3.37 -11.46 -1.34
C SER A 257 -3.42 -12.16 -2.70
N CYS A 258 -2.49 -13.08 -2.97
CA CYS A 258 -2.35 -13.85 -4.20
C CYS A 258 -2.05 -15.33 -3.91
N PHE A 259 -2.24 -16.21 -4.89
CA PHE A 259 -2.07 -17.68 -4.73
C PHE A 259 -0.62 -18.11 -4.54
N LYS A 260 0.34 -17.25 -4.91
CA LYS A 260 1.78 -17.55 -4.86
C LYS A 260 2.14 -18.86 -5.57
N ASP A 261 1.64 -18.99 -6.79
CA ASP A 261 1.90 -20.13 -7.67
C ASP A 261 1.39 -21.49 -7.10
N ARG A 262 0.41 -21.46 -6.17
CA ARG A 262 -0.28 -22.64 -5.64
C ARG A 262 -1.54 -22.99 -6.45
N ASN A 263 -1.85 -24.28 -6.54
CA ASN A 263 -3.02 -24.77 -7.27
C ASN A 263 -4.36 -24.38 -6.58
N PRO A 264 -5.33 -23.78 -7.28
CA PRO A 264 -6.61 -23.38 -6.70
C PRO A 264 -7.35 -24.51 -5.96
N GLU A 265 -7.30 -25.74 -6.47
CA GLU A 265 -8.02 -26.88 -5.86
C GLU A 265 -7.45 -27.24 -4.48
N GLU A 266 -6.15 -27.00 -4.28
CA GLU A 266 -5.48 -27.23 -2.99
C GLU A 266 -5.70 -26.07 -2.03
N VAL A 267 -5.66 -24.83 -2.55
CA VAL A 267 -5.76 -23.64 -1.71
C VAL A 267 -7.19 -23.37 -1.28
N ARG A 268 -8.18 -23.76 -2.09
CA ARG A 268 -9.58 -23.42 -1.85
C ARG A 268 -10.11 -23.88 -0.48
N PRO A 269 -9.95 -25.15 -0.06
CA PRO A 269 -10.45 -25.60 1.24
C PRO A 269 -9.77 -24.88 2.40
N GLU A 270 -8.45 -24.65 2.31
CA GLU A 270 -7.67 -23.90 3.30
C GLU A 270 -8.15 -22.45 3.38
N PHE A 271 -8.27 -21.78 2.23
CA PHE A 271 -8.68 -20.38 2.15
C PHE A 271 -10.04 -20.15 2.81
N PHE A 272 -11.07 -20.89 2.42
CA PHE A 272 -12.43 -20.63 2.91
C PHE A 272 -12.69 -21.11 4.35
N ASN A 273 -11.96 -22.11 4.84
CA ASN A 273 -12.22 -22.70 6.15
C ASN A 273 -11.25 -22.23 7.24
N VAL A 274 -10.04 -21.81 6.87
CA VAL A 274 -8.99 -21.39 7.80
C VAL A 274 -8.63 -19.93 7.59
N THR A 275 -8.15 -19.58 6.38
CA THR A 275 -7.57 -18.27 6.12
C THR A 275 -8.57 -17.13 6.21
N VAL A 276 -9.76 -17.28 5.62
CA VAL A 276 -10.80 -16.24 5.62
C VAL A 276 -11.22 -15.84 7.04
N PRO A 277 -11.60 -16.77 7.94
CA PRO A 277 -11.87 -16.43 9.34
C PRO A 277 -10.70 -15.74 10.06
N GLU A 278 -9.48 -16.23 9.89
CA GLU A 278 -8.29 -15.68 10.54
C GLU A 278 -7.99 -14.25 10.06
N VAL A 279 -8.02 -14.03 8.75
CA VAL A 279 -7.76 -12.72 8.13
C VAL A 279 -8.87 -11.73 8.46
N GLU A 280 -10.14 -12.15 8.47
CA GLU A 280 -11.24 -11.27 8.89
C GLU A 280 -11.11 -10.86 10.36
N ASN A 281 -10.83 -11.81 11.26
CA ASN A 281 -10.63 -11.51 12.67
C ASN A 281 -9.45 -10.56 12.88
N PHE A 282 -8.36 -10.77 12.15
CA PHE A 282 -7.22 -9.86 12.18
C PHE A 282 -7.59 -8.48 11.64
N LEU A 283 -8.27 -8.39 10.50
CA LEU A 283 -8.73 -7.14 9.89
C LEU A 283 -9.56 -6.29 10.86
N LYS A 284 -10.44 -6.92 11.65
CA LYS A 284 -11.22 -6.26 12.72
C LYS A 284 -10.37 -5.76 13.88
N SER A 285 -9.21 -6.37 14.13
CA SER A 285 -8.30 -6.01 15.22
C SER A 285 -7.28 -4.91 14.85
N VAL A 286 -7.18 -4.54 13.56
CA VAL A 286 -6.22 -3.53 13.12
C VAL A 286 -6.54 -2.17 13.71
N ASP A 287 -5.56 -1.57 14.39
CA ASP A 287 -5.59 -0.16 14.74
C ASP A 287 -5.25 0.69 13.51
N TRP A 288 -6.28 1.25 12.90
CA TRP A 288 -6.16 2.11 11.72
C TRP A 288 -5.71 3.53 12.03
N ASN A 289 -5.62 3.94 13.30
CA ASN A 289 -5.16 5.26 13.72
C ASN A 289 -3.99 5.12 14.71
N PRO A 290 -2.89 4.47 14.32
CA PRO A 290 -1.77 4.26 15.21
C PRO A 290 -1.20 5.61 15.68
N VAL A 291 -0.69 5.63 16.91
CA VAL A 291 0.10 6.75 17.43
C VAL A 291 1.59 6.36 17.39
N PRO A 292 2.50 7.27 17.03
CA PRO A 292 3.95 7.02 17.06
C PRO A 292 4.41 6.47 18.41
N ASP A 293 5.05 5.30 18.38
CA ASP A 293 5.48 4.66 19.60
C ASP A 293 6.79 5.31 20.14
N ARG A 294 6.80 5.65 21.43
CA ARG A 294 7.95 6.31 22.07
C ARG A 294 9.20 5.44 22.08
N LYS A 295 9.05 4.12 22.06
CA LYS A 295 10.17 3.17 22.14
C LYS A 295 10.97 3.15 20.82
N THR A 296 10.29 3.24 19.70
CA THR A 296 10.87 3.35 18.35
C THR A 296 11.60 4.68 18.21
N PHE A 297 11.00 5.77 18.68
CA PHE A 297 11.69 7.06 18.75
C PHE A 297 12.97 6.95 19.59
N SER A 298 12.90 6.49 20.84
CA SER A 298 14.07 6.37 21.72
C SER A 298 15.17 5.49 21.13
N ARG A 299 14.81 4.34 20.53
CA ARG A 299 15.78 3.44 19.88
C ARG A 299 16.49 4.12 18.72
N LEU A 300 15.77 4.87 17.89
CA LEU A 300 16.36 5.58 16.76
C LEU A 300 17.21 6.77 17.22
N ALA A 301 16.73 7.50 18.23
CA ALA A 301 17.46 8.57 18.89
C ALA A 301 18.81 8.10 19.45
N ASP A 302 18.82 7.00 20.20
CA ASP A 302 20.05 6.43 20.75
C ASP A 302 21.04 6.01 19.67
N LYS A 303 20.55 5.44 18.56
CA LYS A 303 21.37 5.11 17.40
C LYS A 303 21.99 6.36 16.77
N ILE A 304 21.22 7.43 16.61
CA ILE A 304 21.70 8.70 16.04
C ILE A 304 22.74 9.32 16.96
N ARG A 305 22.49 9.41 18.27
CA ARG A 305 23.47 9.94 19.24
C ARG A 305 24.78 9.15 19.20
N LYS A 306 24.71 7.82 19.06
CA LYS A 306 25.90 6.98 18.87
C LYS A 306 26.63 7.32 17.57
N ASN A 307 25.92 7.49 16.47
CA ASN A 307 26.51 7.85 15.17
C ASN A 307 27.14 9.25 15.18
N ILE A 308 26.47 10.25 15.78
CA ILE A 308 27.01 11.59 16.03
C ILE A 308 28.31 11.50 16.83
N SER A 309 28.32 10.70 17.91
CA SER A 309 29.51 10.53 18.75
C SER A 309 30.69 9.92 17.98
N ILE A 310 30.42 8.98 17.06
CA ILE A 310 31.45 8.41 16.18
C ILE A 310 31.98 9.46 15.20
N LEU A 311 31.08 10.20 14.52
CA LEU A 311 31.45 11.24 13.58
C LEU A 311 32.31 12.34 14.24
N LYS A 312 31.95 12.73 15.47
CA LYS A 312 32.71 13.69 16.29
C LYS A 312 34.12 13.19 16.61
N ARG A 313 34.28 11.91 16.96
CA ARG A 313 35.61 11.31 17.21
C ARG A 313 36.48 11.27 15.95
N ASN A 314 35.87 11.16 14.78
CA ASN A 314 36.56 11.17 13.49
C ASN A 314 36.85 12.58 12.96
N GLY A 315 36.62 13.63 13.75
CA GLY A 315 36.89 15.02 13.37
C GLY A 315 35.80 15.66 12.49
N GLY A 316 34.64 15.02 12.33
CA GLY A 316 33.53 15.59 11.57
C GLY A 316 32.82 16.74 12.28
N HIS A 317 32.24 17.67 11.51
CA HIS A 317 31.38 18.73 12.03
C HIS A 317 30.00 18.17 12.40
N VAL A 318 29.62 18.26 13.68
CA VAL A 318 28.39 17.62 14.21
C VAL A 318 27.38 18.58 14.85
N ALA A 319 27.71 19.87 15.00
CA ALA A 319 26.89 20.83 15.75
C ALA A 319 25.45 20.93 15.22
N ASP A 320 25.29 20.94 13.89
CA ASP A 320 23.96 21.01 13.26
C ASP A 320 23.15 19.73 13.51
N PHE A 321 23.80 18.56 13.51
CA PHE A 321 23.16 17.28 13.81
C PHE A 321 22.75 17.19 15.29
N GLU A 322 23.62 17.62 16.21
CA GLU A 322 23.30 17.68 17.65
C GLU A 322 22.12 18.62 17.92
N LYS A 323 22.11 19.81 17.29
CA LYS A 323 21.00 20.77 17.38
C LYS A 323 19.71 20.16 16.87
N LYS A 324 19.73 19.59 15.66
CA LYS A 324 18.52 19.01 15.04
C LYS A 324 17.98 17.83 15.85
N MET A 325 18.86 17.00 16.41
CA MET A 325 18.47 15.90 17.29
C MET A 325 17.72 16.40 18.54
N ASN A 326 18.22 17.44 19.20
CA ASN A 326 17.59 18.02 20.39
C ASN A 326 16.22 18.67 20.08
N GLU A 327 16.09 19.34 18.93
CA GLU A 327 14.81 19.87 18.45
C GLU A 327 13.80 18.73 18.30
N LEU A 328 14.17 17.66 17.58
CA LEU A 328 13.27 16.52 17.34
C LEU A 328 12.85 15.80 18.64
N GLU A 329 13.73 15.74 19.65
CA GLU A 329 13.40 15.20 20.97
C GLU A 329 12.37 16.04 21.72
N THR A 330 12.53 17.36 21.66
CA THR A 330 11.60 18.32 22.28
C THR A 330 10.25 18.24 21.59
N ASP A 331 10.23 18.34 20.27
CA ASP A 331 9.01 18.29 19.46
C ASP A 331 8.25 16.96 19.68
N PHE A 332 8.97 15.84 19.72
CA PHE A 332 8.35 14.53 19.93
C PHE A 332 7.82 14.34 21.36
N ALA A 333 8.47 14.93 22.36
CA ALA A 333 8.01 14.88 23.74
C ALA A 333 6.70 15.66 23.94
N GLU A 334 6.56 16.79 23.24
CA GLU A 334 5.35 17.61 23.22
C GLU A 334 4.22 16.96 22.43
N VAL A 335 4.47 16.60 21.16
CA VAL A 335 3.46 16.04 20.26
C VAL A 335 4.09 14.91 19.42
N PRO A 336 3.97 13.63 19.86
CA PRO A 336 4.44 12.50 19.07
C PRO A 336 3.81 12.47 17.67
N SER A 337 4.62 12.59 16.63
CA SER A 337 4.15 12.57 15.23
C SER A 337 5.01 11.65 14.34
N PHE A 338 4.40 11.08 13.31
CA PHE A 338 5.13 10.27 12.32
C PHE A 338 6.05 11.12 11.44
N GLU A 339 5.73 12.41 11.26
CA GLU A 339 6.58 13.38 10.56
C GLU A 339 7.91 13.60 11.30
N ILE A 340 7.86 13.68 12.64
CA ILE A 340 9.06 13.77 13.46
C ILE A 340 9.88 12.47 13.36
N LEU A 341 9.23 11.30 13.39
CA LEU A 341 9.93 10.01 13.18
C LEU A 341 10.57 9.91 11.78
N ALA A 342 9.89 10.38 10.73
CA ALA A 342 10.43 10.42 9.38
C ALA A 342 11.66 11.34 9.30
N THR A 343 11.56 12.54 9.89
CA THR A 343 12.69 13.49 9.96
C THR A 343 13.86 12.91 10.74
N LEU A 344 13.59 12.15 11.81
CA LEU A 344 14.60 11.47 12.60
C LEU A 344 15.32 10.37 11.78
N ARG A 345 14.59 9.62 10.95
CA ARG A 345 15.19 8.62 10.04
C ARG A 345 16.07 9.29 8.99
N GLU A 346 15.61 10.40 8.42
CA GLU A 346 16.36 11.16 7.43
C GLU A 346 17.67 11.70 8.03
N LEU A 347 17.61 12.25 9.25
CA LEU A 347 18.80 12.65 9.99
C LEU A 347 19.79 11.48 10.17
N ASN A 348 19.30 10.29 10.53
CA ASN A 348 20.16 9.10 10.62
C ASN A 348 20.81 8.73 9.27
N THR A 349 20.08 8.84 8.16
CA THR A 349 20.60 8.59 6.81
C THR A 349 21.69 9.59 6.46
N GLN A 350 21.46 10.89 6.68
CA GLN A 350 22.46 11.94 6.42
C GLN A 350 23.75 11.72 7.20
N ILE A 351 23.65 11.37 8.49
CA ILE A 351 24.81 11.07 9.33
C ILE A 351 25.54 9.82 8.83
N THR A 352 24.79 8.78 8.44
CA THR A 352 25.37 7.54 7.91
C THR A 352 26.12 7.79 6.60
N ASN A 353 25.55 8.59 5.69
CA ASN A 353 26.20 8.98 4.44
C ASN A 353 27.48 9.79 4.70
N LYS A 354 27.44 10.74 5.65
CA LYS A 354 28.63 11.48 6.08
C LYS A 354 29.70 10.59 6.68
N TYR A 355 29.32 9.54 7.39
CA TYR A 355 30.27 8.55 7.88
C TYR A 355 30.95 7.79 6.73
N LEU A 356 30.20 7.39 5.70
CA LEU A 356 30.72 6.70 4.53
C LEU A 356 31.62 7.59 3.65
N GLU A 357 31.35 8.90 3.57
CA GLU A 357 32.23 9.87 2.88
C GLU A 357 33.60 10.06 3.55
N ASN A 358 33.72 9.74 4.84
CA ASN A 358 34.94 9.92 5.63
C ASN A 358 35.75 8.61 5.83
N LEU A 359 35.31 7.51 5.20
CA LEU A 359 36.06 6.25 5.07
C LEU A 359 36.85 6.25 3.76
#